data_AF-A0A519ST31-F1
#
_entry.id   AF-A0A519ST31-F1
#
_cell.length_a   1.000
_cell.length_b   1.000
_cell.length_c   1.000
_cell.angle_alpha   90.00
_cell.angle_beta   90.00
_cell.angle_gamma   90.00
#
_symmetry.space_group_name_H-M   'P 1'
#
loop_
_entity.id
_entity.type
_entity.pdbx_description
1 polymer ?
#
loop_
_entity_poly.entity_id
_entity_poly.type
_entity_poly.pdbx_seq_one_letter_code
_entity_poly.pdbx_strand_id
1 'polypeptide(L)'
;MGARAQRADAGPPSQEPFRHRPAPEVPGGRYKSHSVQNNILTIRATDGSTRQVQPWARGVVKISYFAPGRRPVADSSVSVVQPPVELSFSRFLKNSEVRFVYKSLPVAATATTLRLETGWDAGWSEKSEIVIDKASLRISVGRQNDTLFSEAAPA
;
A
#
# COMPACT_ATOMS: atom_id res chain seq x y z
N MET A 1 21.01 10.09 -48.97
CA MET A 1 20.31 8.80 -49.09
C MET A 1 21.19 7.78 -48.38
N GLY A 2 20.89 7.27 -47.19
CA GLY A 2 19.70 6.53 -46.79
C GLY A 2 20.18 5.10 -46.50
N ALA A 3 20.49 4.81 -45.23
CA ALA A 3 21.14 3.57 -44.79
C ALA A 3 20.23 2.34 -45.02
N ARG A 4 20.76 1.34 -45.74
CA ARG A 4 20.18 -0.01 -45.84
C ARG A 4 20.75 -0.89 -44.73
N ALA A 5 19.88 -1.36 -43.84
CA ALA A 5 20.06 -2.62 -43.12
C ALA A 5 18.71 -3.05 -42.52
N GLN A 6 17.89 -3.77 -43.29
CA GLN A 6 16.82 -4.60 -42.72
C GLN A 6 17.34 -6.04 -42.73
N ARG A 7 17.50 -6.64 -41.54
CA ARG A 7 17.97 -8.02 -41.37
C ARG A 7 16.91 -9.00 -41.88
N ALA A 8 17.37 -10.00 -42.61
CA ALA A 8 16.57 -11.03 -43.29
C ALA A 8 16.09 -12.17 -42.37
N ASP A 9 16.48 -12.19 -41.09
CA ASP A 9 16.11 -13.23 -40.15
C ASP A 9 15.67 -12.59 -38.84
N ALA A 10 14.36 -12.56 -38.58
CA ALA A 10 13.79 -11.99 -37.37
C ALA A 10 12.79 -12.96 -36.73
N GLY A 11 13.30 -14.11 -36.28
CA GLY A 11 12.67 -14.78 -35.14
C GLY A 11 12.74 -13.87 -33.91
N PRO A 12 11.81 -14.01 -32.94
CA PRO A 12 11.90 -13.27 -31.69
C PRO A 12 13.28 -13.47 -31.06
N PRO A 13 13.88 -12.43 -30.44
CA PRO A 13 15.21 -12.54 -29.85
C PRO A 13 15.25 -13.74 -28.90
N SER A 14 16.20 -14.65 -29.14
CA SER A 14 16.38 -15.87 -28.35
C SER A 14 16.89 -15.60 -26.93
N GLN A 15 17.32 -14.36 -26.67
CA GLN A 15 17.67 -13.85 -25.36
C GLN A 15 16.57 -12.92 -24.87
N GLU A 16 15.96 -13.27 -23.74
CA GLU A 16 15.03 -12.39 -23.05
C GLU A 16 15.80 -11.13 -22.58
N PRO A 17 15.46 -9.93 -23.08
CA PRO A 17 16.26 -8.72 -22.86
C PRO A 17 16.18 -8.20 -21.43
N PHE A 18 15.20 -8.66 -20.65
CA PHE A 18 14.99 -8.26 -19.26
C PHE A 18 15.29 -9.43 -18.34
N ARG A 19 16.32 -9.29 -17.51
CA ARG A 19 16.51 -10.22 -16.38
C ARG A 19 15.35 -10.04 -15.42
N HIS A 20 14.52 -11.07 -15.27
CA HIS A 20 13.56 -11.15 -14.17
C HIS A 20 14.33 -11.11 -12.86
N ARG A 21 14.26 -9.98 -12.15
CA ARG A 21 14.75 -9.93 -10.77
C ARG A 21 13.76 -10.73 -9.91
N PRO A 22 14.24 -11.62 -9.03
CA PRO A 22 13.35 -12.26 -8.07
C PRO A 22 12.61 -11.17 -7.29
N ALA A 23 11.32 -11.41 -7.01
CA ALA A 23 10.54 -10.51 -6.18
C ALA A 23 11.28 -10.29 -4.85
N PRO A 24 11.33 -9.04 -4.33
CA PRO A 24 11.94 -8.79 -3.04
C PRO A 24 11.30 -9.68 -1.97
N GLU A 25 12.12 -10.41 -1.23
CA GLU A 25 11.64 -11.19 -0.09
C GLU A 25 11.16 -10.21 0.98
N VAL A 26 9.87 -10.32 1.33
CA VAL A 26 9.26 -9.40 2.28
C VAL A 26 9.51 -9.95 3.69
N PRO A 27 10.24 -9.23 4.58
CA PRO A 27 10.41 -9.68 5.94
C PRO A 27 9.04 -9.85 6.63
N GLY A 28 8.87 -10.92 7.37
CA GLY A 28 7.60 -11.20 8.01
C GLY A 28 7.58 -12.45 8.87
N GLY A 29 7.30 -12.25 10.15
CA GLY A 29 6.74 -13.26 11.03
C GLY A 29 5.20 -13.25 10.97
N ARG A 30 4.56 -13.72 12.04
CA ARG A 30 3.10 -13.64 12.19
C ARG A 30 2.70 -12.28 12.75
N TYR A 31 1.44 -11.90 12.56
CA TYR A 31 0.89 -10.71 13.21
C TYR A 31 1.05 -10.78 14.74
N LYS A 32 1.51 -9.67 15.33
CA LYS A 32 1.60 -9.49 16.79
C LYS A 32 0.65 -8.41 17.26
N SER A 33 0.74 -7.20 16.69
CA SER A 33 -0.11 -6.07 17.06
C SER A 33 -0.19 -5.01 15.96
N HIS A 34 -1.11 -4.07 16.09
CA HIS A 34 -1.15 -2.86 15.25
C HIS A 34 -1.49 -1.62 16.08
N SER A 35 -1.17 -0.46 15.52
CA SER A 35 -1.58 0.85 16.03
C SER A 35 -1.86 1.80 14.88
N VAL A 36 -2.75 2.76 15.09
CA VAL A 36 -3.07 3.81 14.14
C VAL A 36 -2.71 5.14 14.77
N GLN A 37 -1.78 5.87 14.15
CA GLN A 37 -1.37 7.20 14.60
C GLN A 37 -1.03 8.06 13.39
N ASN A 38 -1.47 9.33 13.38
CA ASN A 38 -1.18 10.30 12.32
C ASN A 38 -1.47 9.78 10.90
N ASN A 39 -2.59 9.07 10.72
CA ASN A 39 -2.96 8.42 9.46
C ASN A 39 -1.93 7.40 8.93
N ILE A 40 -1.22 6.74 9.83
CA ILE A 40 -0.35 5.61 9.54
C ILE A 40 -0.82 4.40 10.34
N LEU A 41 -1.17 3.32 9.64
CA LEU A 41 -1.35 2.00 10.23
C LEU A 41 0.03 1.35 10.37
N THR A 42 0.49 1.19 11.61
CA THR A 42 1.73 0.47 11.93
C THR A 42 1.38 -0.94 12.40
N ILE A 43 1.98 -1.95 11.78
CA ILE A 43 1.77 -3.37 12.07
C ILE A 43 3.09 -3.95 12.56
N ARG A 44 3.08 -4.62 13.70
CA ARG A 44 4.24 -5.30 14.28
C ARG A 44 4.08 -6.81 14.11
N ALA A 45 5.15 -7.45 13.66
CA ALA A 45 5.24 -8.89 13.54
C ALA A 45 5.92 -9.53 14.76
N THR A 46 5.81 -10.86 14.88
CA THR A 46 6.43 -11.64 15.97
C THR A 46 7.96 -11.72 15.89
N ASP A 47 8.52 -11.65 14.68
CA ASP A 47 9.97 -11.64 14.42
C ASP A 47 10.61 -10.25 14.67
N GLY A 48 9.80 -9.25 15.04
CA GLY A 48 10.25 -7.87 15.25
C GLY A 48 10.25 -7.01 13.99
N SER A 49 9.88 -7.55 12.82
CA SER A 49 9.66 -6.75 11.62
C SER A 49 8.42 -5.85 11.77
N THR A 50 8.42 -4.73 11.04
CA THR A 50 7.33 -3.74 11.11
C THR A 50 6.89 -3.35 9.71
N ARG A 51 5.58 -3.16 9.51
CA ARG A 51 5.00 -2.64 8.27
C ARG A 51 4.25 -1.35 8.56
N GLN A 52 4.34 -0.38 7.67
CA GLN A 52 3.56 0.86 7.74
C GLN A 52 2.74 1.02 6.48
N VAL A 53 1.45 1.27 6.65
CA VAL A 53 0.50 1.55 5.58
C VAL A 53 -0.01 2.97 5.78
N GLN A 54 0.23 3.82 4.79
CA GLN A 54 -0.11 5.24 4.83
C GLN A 54 -0.78 5.65 3.52
N PRO A 55 -2.03 6.14 3.54
CA PRO A 55 -2.60 6.82 2.40
C PRO A 55 -1.78 8.06 2.06
N TRP A 56 -1.40 8.18 0.79
CA TRP A 56 -0.45 9.20 0.35
C TRP A 56 -1.11 10.24 -0.55
N ALA A 57 -1.82 9.78 -1.58
CA ALA A 57 -2.56 10.60 -2.53
C ALA A 57 -3.85 9.87 -2.98
N ARG A 58 -4.66 10.48 -3.87
CA ARG A 58 -5.96 9.92 -4.26
C ARG A 58 -5.73 8.59 -4.94
N GLY A 59 -6.24 7.51 -4.36
CA GLY A 59 -6.01 6.15 -4.88
C GLY A 59 -4.55 5.69 -4.76
N VAL A 60 -3.70 6.39 -4.00
CA VAL A 60 -2.29 6.04 -3.80
C VAL A 60 -2.05 5.75 -2.33
N VAL A 61 -1.51 4.57 -2.07
CA VAL A 61 -1.10 4.14 -0.73
C VAL A 61 0.37 3.79 -0.74
N LYS A 62 1.09 4.26 0.27
CA LYS A 62 2.46 3.89 0.56
C LYS A 62 2.47 2.74 1.54
N ILE A 63 3.22 1.69 1.20
CA ILE A 63 3.50 0.56 2.08
C ILE A 63 5.00 0.49 2.28
N SER A 64 5.44 0.59 3.53
CA SER A 64 6.86 0.49 3.92
C SER A 64 7.10 -0.76 4.76
N TYR A 65 8.19 -1.47 4.48
CA TYR A 65 8.60 -2.68 5.19
C TYR A 65 9.92 -2.44 5.91
N PHE A 66 9.97 -2.80 7.18
CA PHE A 66 11.14 -2.63 8.04
C PHE A 66 11.54 -3.99 8.61
N ALA A 67 12.78 -4.40 8.33
CA ALA A 67 13.37 -5.59 8.92
C ALA A 67 13.48 -5.46 10.46
N PRO A 68 13.60 -6.57 11.21
CA PRO A 68 13.75 -6.53 12.66
C PRO A 68 14.87 -5.57 13.11
N GLY A 69 14.58 -4.75 14.13
CA GLY A 69 15.53 -3.77 14.67
C GLY A 69 15.71 -2.49 13.83
N ARG A 70 15.11 -2.41 12.64
CA ARG A 70 15.09 -1.17 11.83
C ARG A 70 13.95 -0.27 12.30
N ARG A 71 14.26 1.01 12.47
CA ARG A 71 13.25 2.04 12.79
C ARG A 71 12.68 2.61 11.49
N PRO A 72 11.38 3.00 11.49
CA PRO A 72 10.83 3.81 10.42
C PRO A 72 11.67 5.07 10.23
N VAL A 73 12.21 5.26 9.03
CA VAL A 73 12.90 6.49 8.63
C VAL A 73 11.90 7.32 7.84
N ALA A 74 11.92 8.63 8.00
CA ALA A 74 11.16 9.52 7.14
C ALA A 74 11.73 9.41 5.73
N ASP A 75 11.05 8.70 4.82
CA ASP A 75 11.53 8.56 3.45
C ASP A 75 11.22 9.83 2.65
N SER A 76 12.25 10.38 2.01
CA SER A 76 12.11 11.10 0.75
C SER A 76 11.86 10.07 -0.37
N SER A 77 10.60 9.81 -0.69
CA SER A 77 10.26 8.95 -1.83
C SER A 77 10.67 9.64 -3.13
N VAL A 78 11.58 9.04 -3.91
CA VAL A 78 11.98 9.59 -5.23
C VAL A 78 10.85 9.44 -6.25
N SER A 79 9.98 8.44 -6.08
CA SER A 79 8.88 8.15 -7.01
C SER A 79 7.63 8.99 -6.75
N VAL A 80 7.53 9.65 -5.59
CA VAL A 80 6.38 10.50 -5.25
C VAL A 80 6.87 11.82 -4.70
N VAL A 81 6.84 12.84 -5.56
CA VAL A 81 7.36 14.19 -5.28
C VAL A 81 6.45 15.01 -4.35
N GLN A 82 5.25 14.50 -4.07
CA GLN A 82 4.22 15.18 -3.29
C GLN A 82 4.34 14.75 -1.83
N PRO A 83 4.24 15.66 -0.83
CA PRO A 83 4.10 15.25 0.56
C PRO A 83 2.79 14.42 0.75
N PRO A 84 2.72 13.55 1.76
CA PRO A 84 1.50 12.81 2.05
C PRO A 84 0.34 13.78 2.28
N VAL A 85 -0.80 13.51 1.66
CA VAL A 85 -2.04 14.26 1.91
C VAL A 85 -2.57 13.86 3.28
N GLU A 86 -2.84 14.83 4.14
CA GLU A 86 -3.62 14.59 5.35
C GLU A 86 -5.03 14.16 4.93
N LEU A 87 -5.43 12.92 5.26
CA LEU A 87 -6.81 12.48 5.08
C LEU A 87 -7.72 13.45 5.86
N SER A 88 -8.44 14.27 5.11
CA SER A 88 -9.16 15.41 5.62
C SER A 88 -10.45 15.02 6.35
N PHE A 89 -10.61 15.69 7.50
CA PHE A 89 -11.80 15.96 8.29
C PHE A 89 -13.15 15.67 7.63
N SER A 90 -14.08 15.13 8.41
CA SER A 90 -15.49 15.26 8.05
C SER A 90 -16.02 16.58 8.61
N ARG A 91 -16.41 17.49 7.72
CA ARG A 91 -17.14 18.71 8.04
C ARG A 91 -18.60 18.34 8.26
N PHE A 92 -19.08 18.46 9.50
CA PHE A 92 -20.51 18.30 9.77
C PHE A 92 -21.08 19.60 10.33
N LEU A 93 -22.24 19.97 9.81
CA LEU A 93 -23.07 21.03 10.39
C LEU A 93 -23.92 20.38 11.48
N LYS A 94 -23.65 20.72 12.75
CA LYS A 94 -24.54 20.40 13.87
C LYS A 94 -24.96 21.73 14.48
N ASN A 95 -26.25 22.03 14.46
CA ASN A 95 -26.82 23.28 15.00
C ASN A 95 -26.16 24.55 14.44
N SER A 96 -25.91 24.60 13.12
CA SER A 96 -25.23 25.71 12.44
C SER A 96 -23.76 25.95 12.84
N GLU A 97 -23.18 25.13 13.72
CA GLU A 97 -21.74 25.10 13.95
C GLU A 97 -21.05 24.17 12.96
N VAL A 98 -19.96 24.66 12.37
CA VAL A 98 -19.04 23.84 11.58
C VAL A 98 -18.12 23.09 12.54
N ARG A 99 -18.27 21.77 12.64
CA ARG A 99 -17.34 20.92 13.39
C ARG A 99 -16.44 20.13 12.45
N PHE A 100 -15.16 20.13 12.75
CA PHE A 100 -14.15 19.28 12.12
C PHE A 100 -13.93 18.06 12.99
N VAL A 101 -14.29 16.87 12.51
CA VAL A 101 -13.95 15.61 13.18
C VAL A 101 -12.78 14.98 12.45
N TYR A 102 -11.67 14.75 13.18
CA TYR A 102 -10.57 13.92 12.72
C TYR A 102 -11.11 12.50 12.52
N LYS A 103 -11.30 12.08 11.26
CA LYS A 103 -11.46 10.66 10.98
C LYS A 103 -10.06 10.05 11.07
N SER A 104 -9.81 9.29 12.13
CA SER A 104 -8.72 8.33 12.10
C SER A 104 -8.91 7.41 10.88
N LEU A 105 -7.81 6.89 10.34
CA LEU A 105 -7.85 5.82 9.33
C LEU A 105 -8.92 4.78 9.73
N PRO A 106 -9.92 4.51 8.87
CA PRO A 106 -10.94 3.52 9.15
C PRO A 106 -10.31 2.12 9.02
N VAL A 107 -9.76 1.64 10.12
CA VAL A 107 -9.19 0.29 10.23
C VAL A 107 -10.20 -0.61 10.94
N ALA A 108 -10.76 -1.57 10.21
CA ALA A 108 -11.55 -2.64 10.78
C ALA A 108 -10.64 -3.84 11.07
N ALA A 109 -10.61 -4.27 12.33
CA ALA A 109 -9.83 -5.43 12.75
C ALA A 109 -10.76 -6.61 13.04
N THR A 110 -10.50 -7.75 12.41
CA THR A 110 -11.14 -9.04 12.73
C THR A 110 -10.13 -9.99 13.36
N ALA A 111 -10.54 -11.20 13.70
CA ALA A 111 -9.61 -12.23 14.18
C ALA A 111 -8.51 -12.55 13.16
N THR A 112 -8.84 -12.52 11.86
CA THR A 112 -7.97 -12.99 10.78
C THR A 112 -7.40 -11.87 9.93
N THR A 113 -8.00 -10.67 9.90
CA THR A 113 -7.59 -9.60 8.99
C THR A 113 -7.54 -8.23 9.65
N LEU A 114 -6.73 -7.34 9.07
CA LEU A 114 -6.90 -5.90 9.18
C LEU A 114 -7.39 -5.38 7.83
N ARG A 115 -8.43 -4.56 7.84
CA ARG A 115 -9.00 -3.95 6.64
C ARG A 115 -8.91 -2.45 6.77
N LEU A 116 -8.32 -1.81 5.76
CA LEU A 116 -8.22 -0.37 5.64
C LEU A 116 -9.01 0.08 4.43
N GLU A 117 -10.02 0.92 4.64
CA GLU A 117 -10.69 1.60 3.54
C GLU A 117 -9.95 2.89 3.18
N THR A 118 -9.61 3.02 1.90
CA THR A 118 -9.05 4.24 1.33
C THR A 118 -10.08 4.85 0.38
N GLY A 119 -10.94 5.69 0.96
CA GLY A 119 -11.94 6.48 0.25
C GLY A 119 -11.77 7.95 0.63
N TRP A 120 -11.69 8.83 -0.37
CA TRP A 120 -11.30 10.23 -0.18
C TRP A 120 -12.47 11.21 -0.10
N ASP A 121 -13.64 10.83 -0.62
CA ASP A 121 -14.83 11.68 -0.60
C ASP A 121 -15.99 10.98 0.13
N ALA A 122 -16.88 11.79 0.71
CA ALA A 122 -18.14 11.33 1.30
C ALA A 122 -19.13 10.75 0.26
N GLY A 123 -18.82 10.88 -1.04
CA GLY A 123 -19.57 10.35 -2.18
C GLY A 123 -18.91 9.09 -2.74
N TRP A 124 -19.67 7.99 -2.73
CA TRP A 124 -19.19 6.62 -2.88
C TRP A 124 -19.19 6.14 -4.33
N SER A 125 -18.06 6.24 -5.04
CA SER A 125 -17.89 5.47 -6.29
C SER A 125 -16.58 4.70 -6.37
N GLU A 126 -15.54 5.12 -5.65
CA GLU A 126 -14.19 4.59 -5.86
C GLU A 126 -13.47 4.30 -4.54
N LYS A 127 -13.97 3.33 -3.76
CA LYS A 127 -13.26 2.85 -2.57
C LYS A 127 -12.26 1.77 -2.94
N SER A 128 -11.01 1.95 -2.53
CA SER A 128 -10.00 0.90 -2.52
C SER A 128 -9.86 0.33 -1.12
N GLU A 129 -9.84 -0.99 -1.00
CA GLU A 129 -9.65 -1.71 0.25
C GLU A 129 -8.23 -2.29 0.28
N ILE A 130 -7.57 -2.14 1.43
CA ILE A 130 -6.32 -2.84 1.72
C ILE A 130 -6.64 -3.87 2.79
N VAL A 131 -6.38 -5.13 2.47
CA VAL A 131 -6.57 -6.25 3.39
C VAL A 131 -5.22 -6.83 3.76
N ILE A 132 -4.93 -6.87 5.06
CA ILE A 132 -3.76 -7.54 5.62
C ILE A 132 -4.24 -8.83 6.30
N ASP A 133 -3.77 -9.98 5.82
CA ASP A 133 -3.97 -11.27 6.48
C ASP A 133 -3.08 -11.40 7.72
N LYS A 134 -3.63 -11.70 8.89
CA LYS A 134 -2.86 -11.75 10.13
C LYS A 134 -1.98 -13.01 10.25
N ALA A 135 -2.34 -14.09 9.57
CA ALA A 135 -1.57 -15.34 9.64
C ALA A 135 -0.24 -15.23 8.89
N SER A 136 -0.25 -14.54 7.75
CA SER A 136 0.87 -14.41 6.82
C SER A 136 1.44 -12.98 6.69
N LEU A 137 0.75 -12.00 7.27
CA LEU A 137 0.96 -10.57 7.08
C LEU A 137 0.80 -10.08 5.63
N ARG A 138 0.39 -10.95 4.70
CA ARG A 138 0.26 -10.58 3.28
C ARG A 138 -0.73 -9.45 3.08
N ILE A 139 -0.35 -8.54 2.20
CA ILE A 139 -1.17 -7.41 1.80
C ILE A 139 -1.81 -7.70 0.45
N SER A 140 -3.11 -7.45 0.37
CA SER A 140 -3.87 -7.41 -0.88
C SER A 140 -4.56 -6.06 -1.00
N VAL A 141 -4.62 -5.56 -2.23
CA VAL A 141 -5.29 -4.32 -2.57
C VAL A 141 -6.42 -4.66 -3.53
N GLY A 142 -7.64 -4.31 -3.12
CA GLY A 142 -8.83 -4.53 -3.90
C GLY A 142 -9.60 -3.23 -4.15
N ARG A 143 -10.54 -3.32 -5.09
CA ARG A 143 -11.49 -2.26 -5.38
C ARG A 143 -12.85 -2.92 -5.60
N GLN A 144 -13.81 -2.58 -4.76
CA GLN A 144 -15.12 -3.25 -4.73
C GLN A 144 -14.93 -4.78 -4.59
N ASN A 145 -15.06 -5.54 -5.68
CA ASN A 145 -14.92 -7.00 -5.70
C ASN A 145 -13.67 -7.49 -6.47
N ASP A 146 -12.88 -6.58 -7.04
CA ASP A 146 -11.70 -6.94 -7.83
C ASP A 146 -10.43 -6.86 -6.98
N THR A 147 -9.60 -7.90 -7.04
CA THR A 147 -8.24 -7.85 -6.49
C THR A 147 -7.32 -7.24 -7.53
N LEU A 148 -6.78 -6.06 -7.23
CA LEU A 148 -5.85 -5.35 -8.11
C LEU A 148 -4.41 -5.78 -7.90
N PHE A 149 -4.07 -6.13 -6.65
CA PHE A 149 -2.74 -6.56 -6.26
C PHE A 149 -2.82 -7.52 -5.07
N SER A 150 -1.94 -8.50 -5.04
CA SER A 150 -1.74 -9.37 -3.89
C SER A 150 -0.27 -9.72 -3.76
N GLU A 151 0.28 -9.62 -2.54
CA GLU A 151 1.62 -10.09 -2.25
C GLU A 151 1.75 -11.59 -2.52
N ALA A 152 2.85 -11.98 -3.16
CA ALA A 152 3.18 -13.38 -3.35
C ALA A 152 3.36 -14.09 -2.01
N ALA A 153 3.20 -15.42 -2.04
CA ALA A 153 3.55 -16.25 -0.91
C ALA A 153 5.05 -16.17 -0.60
N PRO A 154 5.47 -16.14 0.69
CA PRO A 154 6.82 -16.54 1.02
C PRO A 154 7.03 -17.97 0.48
N ALA A 155 8.16 -18.18 -0.18
CA ALA A 155 8.56 -19.45 -0.78
C ALA A 155 8.90 -20.50 0.29
#